data_AF-A0A970LRV5-F1
#
_entry.id   AF-A0A970LRV5-F1
#
_cell.length_a   1.000
_cell.length_b   1.000
_cell.length_c   1.000
_cell.angle_alpha   90.00
_cell.angle_beta   90.00
_cell.angle_gamma   90.00
#
_symmetry.space_group_name_H-M   'P 1'
#
loop_
_entity.id
_entity.type
_entity.pdbx_description
1 polymer ?
#
loop_
_entity_poly.entity_id
_entity_poly.type
_entity_poly.pdbx_seq_one_letter_code
_entity_poly.pdbx_strand_id
1 'polypeptide(L)'
;MGGRRLKKYWQNEGGTVVVILACIMTLLMACTALVADLGVNYVTQSRLSAAADAAALAGATKFNEGAEQVKAVALTVAAQNGVEAGQVEVEVAADGKEVTVTAFAPVRLFFAKLFTHSTEKMAQKARAAAARPTAMHKLVPLGINEKASFEFNKTYKLFAKNNNNDELDLGSGNSGALAFREGAEGANEFEIYLREGYDGVISLGDILYTEAGVKFSALKSGLGARLTAAQAQSDHTCSFNTCPPGCPRILYIPVYRPLEENGKVTQVEVVDFAAFWLEAKQLGNGSWQIDKEITGRFIRRVKGGCTTAAGESPFGLISGKLVE
;
A
#
# COMPACT_ATOMS: atom_id res chain seq x y z
N MET A 1 97.78 -26.25 -27.13
CA MET A 1 97.34 -25.22 -26.16
C MET A 1 95.95 -24.81 -26.61
N GLY A 2 94.83 -25.05 -25.92
CA GLY A 2 94.53 -24.91 -24.49
C GLY A 2 93.41 -23.86 -24.37
N GLY A 3 92.25 -24.21 -23.80
CA GLY A 3 91.14 -23.26 -23.57
C GLY A 3 89.74 -23.89 -23.69
N ARG A 4 89.33 -24.83 -22.83
CA ARG A 4 88.66 -24.61 -21.53
C ARG A 4 87.22 -24.04 -21.65
N ARG A 5 86.26 -24.97 -21.57
CA ARG A 5 84.93 -24.92 -20.93
C ARG A 5 84.31 -23.53 -20.67
N LEU A 6 83.13 -23.28 -21.24
CA LEU A 6 82.05 -22.54 -20.58
C LEU A 6 80.68 -23.19 -20.88
N LYS A 7 80.51 -24.40 -20.34
CA LYS A 7 79.22 -25.03 -20.10
C LYS A 7 78.74 -24.53 -18.73
N LYS A 8 77.98 -23.42 -18.71
CA LYS A 8 77.25 -22.78 -17.58
C LYS A 8 76.80 -21.43 -18.17
N TYR A 9 75.52 -21.13 -18.38
CA TYR A 9 74.50 -20.88 -17.37
C TYR A 9 73.10 -21.18 -17.93
N TRP A 10 72.61 -22.41 -17.76
CA TRP A 10 71.18 -22.68 -17.65
C TRP A 10 70.90 -22.76 -16.15
N GLN A 11 70.76 -21.59 -15.51
CA GLN A 11 70.36 -21.49 -14.11
C GLN A 11 68.82 -21.48 -14.03
N ASN A 12 68.32 -22.62 -13.57
CA ASN A 12 67.06 -22.97 -12.91
C ASN A 12 66.12 -21.89 -12.29
N GLU A 13 65.91 -20.70 -12.87
CA GLU A 13 64.92 -19.73 -12.36
C GLU A 13 63.51 -19.91 -12.95
N GLY A 14 63.38 -20.57 -14.10
CA GLY A 14 62.07 -20.83 -14.73
C GLY A 14 61.13 -21.69 -13.87
N GLY A 15 61.67 -22.58 -13.04
CA GLY A 15 60.87 -23.41 -12.13
C GLY A 15 60.20 -22.59 -11.03
N THR A 16 60.94 -21.66 -10.40
CA THR A 16 60.44 -20.80 -9.33
C THR A 16 59.36 -19.85 -9.82
N VAL A 17 59.55 -19.25 -11.02
CA VAL A 17 58.55 -18.36 -11.63
C VAL A 17 57.25 -19.11 -11.91
N VAL A 18 57.32 -20.36 -12.39
CA VAL A 18 56.14 -21.21 -12.63
C VAL A 18 55.41 -21.52 -11.31
N VAL A 19 56.13 -21.81 -10.23
CA VAL A 19 55.52 -22.07 -8.91
C VAL A 19 54.81 -20.82 -8.37
N ILE A 20 55.44 -19.65 -8.44
CA ILE A 20 54.83 -18.39 -7.99
C ILE A 20 53.60 -18.05 -8.84
N LEU A 21 53.68 -18.20 -10.16
CA LEU A 21 52.56 -17.96 -11.06
C LEU A 21 51.39 -18.90 -10.75
N ALA A 22 51.66 -20.18 -10.51
CA ALA A 22 50.65 -21.14 -10.10
C ALA A 22 49.98 -20.71 -8.79
N CYS A 23 50.75 -20.31 -7.77
CA CYS A 23 50.21 -19.82 -6.50
C CYS A 23 49.32 -18.58 -6.68
N ILE A 24 49.73 -17.61 -7.50
CA ILE A 24 48.94 -16.39 -7.76
C ILE A 24 47.64 -16.74 -8.51
N MET A 25 47.70 -17.60 -9.53
CA MET A 25 46.51 -18.03 -10.26
C MET A 25 45.53 -18.78 -9.36
N THR A 26 46.02 -19.66 -8.49
CA THR A 26 45.18 -20.34 -7.49
C THR A 26 44.55 -19.35 -6.53
N LEU A 27 45.31 -18.35 -6.05
CA LEU A 27 44.79 -17.31 -5.18
C LEU A 27 43.70 -16.47 -5.86
N LEU A 28 43.92 -16.05 -7.11
CA LEU A 28 42.93 -15.31 -7.89
C LEU A 28 41.65 -16.12 -8.12
N MET A 29 41.78 -17.40 -8.46
CA MET A 29 40.63 -18.30 -8.58
C MET A 29 39.87 -18.42 -7.26
N ALA A 30 40.57 -18.60 -6.13
CA ALA A 30 39.94 -18.65 -4.80
C ALA A 30 39.19 -17.34 -4.45
N CYS A 31 39.75 -16.18 -4.78
CA CYS A 31 39.08 -14.90 -4.58
C CYS A 31 37.82 -14.77 -5.46
N THR A 32 37.89 -15.11 -6.75
CA THR A 32 36.72 -15.04 -7.66
C THR A 32 35.61 -15.99 -7.25
N ALA A 33 35.97 -17.19 -6.81
CA ALA A 33 35.07 -18.19 -6.24
C ALA A 33 34.32 -17.64 -5.02
N LEU A 34 35.04 -17.04 -4.07
CA LEU A 34 34.45 -16.43 -2.88
C LEU A 34 33.49 -15.28 -3.24
N VAL A 35 33.90 -14.40 -4.14
CA VAL A 35 33.07 -13.27 -4.61
C VAL A 35 31.79 -13.78 -5.28
N ALA A 36 31.87 -14.83 -6.09
CA ALA A 36 30.70 -15.42 -6.74
C ALA A 36 29.72 -16.03 -5.72
N ASP A 37 30.22 -16.79 -4.75
CA ASP A 37 29.39 -17.38 -3.69
C ASP A 37 28.70 -16.29 -2.84
N LEU A 38 29.43 -15.25 -2.43
CA LEU A 38 28.87 -14.12 -1.69
C LEU A 38 27.85 -13.35 -2.53
N GLY A 39 28.15 -13.10 -3.81
CA GLY A 39 27.27 -12.38 -4.71
C GLY A 39 25.90 -13.06 -4.90
N VAL A 40 25.89 -14.38 -5.13
CA VAL A 40 24.64 -15.13 -5.29
C VAL A 40 23.82 -15.12 -4.00
N ASN A 41 24.47 -15.31 -2.85
CA ASN A 41 23.76 -15.32 -1.56
C ASN A 41 23.23 -13.93 -1.19
N TYR A 42 23.99 -12.87 -1.45
CA TYR A 42 23.54 -11.50 -1.23
C TYR A 42 22.30 -11.14 -2.06
N VAL A 43 22.30 -11.50 -3.35
CA VAL A 43 21.12 -11.28 -4.22
C VAL A 43 19.93 -12.12 -3.75
N THR A 44 20.17 -13.36 -3.33
CA THR A 44 19.10 -14.24 -2.80
C THR A 44 18.51 -13.66 -1.52
N GLN A 45 19.35 -13.15 -0.61
CA GLN A 45 18.92 -12.51 0.63
C GLN A 45 18.07 -11.26 0.35
N SER A 46 18.50 -10.39 -0.57
CA SER A 46 17.74 -9.20 -0.97
C SER A 46 16.37 -9.55 -1.56
N ARG A 47 16.30 -10.58 -2.42
CA ARG A 47 15.02 -11.07 -2.96
C ARG A 47 14.12 -11.66 -1.89
N LEU A 48 14.68 -12.40 -0.94
CA LEU A 48 13.95 -13.01 0.16
C LEU A 48 13.35 -11.95 1.10
N SER A 49 14.11 -10.89 1.39
CA SER A 49 13.62 -9.72 2.14
C SER A 49 12.45 -9.05 1.41
N ALA A 50 12.62 -8.74 0.12
CA ALA A 50 11.56 -8.10 -0.67
C ALA A 50 10.29 -8.97 -0.74
N ALA A 51 10.44 -10.29 -0.87
CA ALA A 51 9.32 -11.23 -0.85
C ALA A 51 8.61 -11.26 0.52
N ALA A 52 9.37 -11.27 1.62
CA ALA A 52 8.82 -11.23 2.98
C ALA A 52 8.07 -9.92 3.25
N ASP A 53 8.66 -8.78 2.86
CA ASP A 53 8.04 -7.45 3.00
C ASP A 53 6.73 -7.34 2.21
N ALA A 54 6.75 -7.79 0.95
CA ALA A 54 5.57 -7.81 0.10
C ALA A 54 4.47 -8.72 0.67
N ALA A 55 4.84 -9.91 1.16
CA ALA A 55 3.91 -10.85 1.78
C ALA A 55 3.31 -10.30 3.08
N ALA A 56 4.12 -9.69 3.94
CA ALA A 56 3.66 -9.07 5.18
C ALA A 56 2.70 -7.90 4.91
N LEU A 57 3.06 -7.01 3.98
CA LEU A 57 2.22 -5.87 3.61
C LEU A 57 0.91 -6.32 2.93
N ALA A 58 0.97 -7.34 2.09
CA ALA A 58 -0.23 -7.91 1.47
C ALA A 58 -1.15 -8.58 2.51
N GLY A 59 -0.59 -9.34 3.46
CA GLY A 59 -1.34 -9.89 4.58
C GLY A 59 -2.02 -8.79 5.40
N ALA A 60 -1.33 -7.68 5.64
CA ALA A 60 -1.88 -6.52 6.36
C ALA A 60 -3.11 -5.90 5.67
N THR A 61 -3.28 -6.08 4.35
CA THR A 61 -4.51 -5.62 3.64
C THR A 61 -5.77 -6.35 4.08
N LYS A 62 -5.63 -7.48 4.78
CA LYS A 62 -6.72 -8.38 5.18
C LYS A 62 -6.98 -8.43 6.68
N PHE A 63 -6.45 -7.50 7.46
CA PHE A 63 -6.67 -7.48 8.92
C PHE A 63 -8.15 -7.47 9.33
N ASN A 64 -9.03 -6.82 8.55
CA ASN A 64 -10.47 -6.79 8.83
C ASN A 64 -11.20 -8.12 8.49
N GLU A 65 -10.55 -9.05 7.78
CA GLU A 65 -11.14 -10.32 7.30
C GLU A 65 -10.73 -11.52 8.18
N GLY A 66 -9.83 -11.32 9.15
CA GLY A 66 -9.40 -12.34 10.12
C GLY A 66 -8.09 -13.05 9.76
N ALA A 67 -7.52 -13.75 10.75
CA ALA A 67 -6.17 -14.32 10.67
C ALA A 67 -5.96 -15.33 9.54
N GLU A 68 -6.97 -16.14 9.22
CA GLU A 68 -6.88 -17.13 8.14
C GLU A 68 -6.74 -16.45 6.76
N GLN A 69 -7.45 -15.35 6.53
CA GLN A 69 -7.33 -14.60 5.27
C GLN A 69 -6.02 -13.82 5.17
N VAL A 70 -5.55 -13.28 6.30
CA VAL A 70 -4.22 -12.66 6.39
C VAL A 70 -3.14 -13.66 5.97
N LYS A 71 -3.16 -14.88 6.52
CA LYS A 71 -2.22 -15.95 6.17
C LYS A 71 -2.33 -16.37 4.71
N ALA A 72 -3.54 -16.61 4.22
CA ALA A 72 -3.78 -17.06 2.84
C ALA A 72 -3.24 -16.05 1.81
N VAL A 73 -3.49 -14.75 2.02
CA VAL A 73 -2.99 -13.70 1.13
C VAL A 73 -1.47 -13.53 1.24
N ALA A 74 -0.90 -13.57 2.45
CA ALA A 74 0.54 -13.49 2.64
C ALA A 74 1.27 -14.64 1.91
N LEU A 75 0.77 -15.88 2.02
CA LEU A 75 1.33 -17.04 1.32
C LEU A 75 1.19 -16.92 -0.20
N THR A 76 0.05 -16.42 -0.69
CA THR A 76 -0.18 -16.22 -2.12
C THR A 76 0.82 -15.21 -2.70
N VAL A 77 1.03 -14.09 -2.01
CA VAL A 77 1.98 -13.05 -2.46
C VAL A 77 3.43 -13.52 -2.32
N ALA A 78 3.78 -14.29 -1.29
CA ALA A 78 5.11 -14.88 -1.19
C ALA A 78 5.41 -15.83 -2.38
N ALA A 79 4.43 -16.66 -2.76
CA ALA A 79 4.52 -17.54 -3.93
C ALA A 79 4.68 -16.75 -5.24
N GLN A 80 3.95 -15.65 -5.41
CA GLN A 80 4.09 -14.75 -6.56
C GLN A 80 5.48 -14.09 -6.62
N ASN A 81 6.16 -13.92 -5.48
CA ASN A 81 7.52 -13.41 -5.39
C ASN A 81 8.60 -14.52 -5.44
N GLY A 82 8.21 -15.76 -5.77
CA GLY A 82 9.15 -16.86 -6.00
C GLY A 82 9.60 -17.60 -4.75
N VAL A 83 8.89 -17.45 -3.63
CA VAL A 83 9.12 -18.23 -2.40
C VAL A 83 8.00 -19.24 -2.22
N GLU A 84 8.32 -20.53 -2.25
CA GLU A 84 7.31 -21.59 -2.13
C GLU A 84 6.67 -21.62 -0.73
N ALA A 85 5.42 -22.09 -0.63
CA ALA A 85 4.69 -22.13 0.64
C ALA A 85 5.42 -22.93 1.76
N GLY A 86 6.20 -23.97 1.40
CA GLY A 86 7.01 -24.73 2.36
C GLY A 86 8.27 -24.02 2.85
N GLN A 87 8.54 -22.82 2.31
CA GLN A 87 9.66 -21.95 2.65
C GLN A 87 9.18 -20.64 3.30
N VAL A 88 7.92 -20.57 3.72
CA VAL A 88 7.33 -19.38 4.33
C VAL A 88 6.58 -19.79 5.59
N GLU A 89 6.91 -19.14 6.70
CA GLU A 89 6.15 -19.20 7.94
C GLU A 89 5.42 -17.88 8.13
N VAL A 90 4.10 -17.94 8.38
CA VAL A 90 3.27 -16.76 8.61
C VAL A 90 2.62 -16.87 9.99
N GLU A 91 2.96 -15.92 10.85
CA GLU A 91 2.41 -15.79 12.19
C GLU A 91 1.54 -14.54 12.24
N VAL A 92 0.33 -14.66 12.78
CA VAL A 92 -0.57 -13.53 13.00
C VAL A 92 -0.71 -13.36 14.51
N ALA A 93 -0.52 -12.14 15.00
CA ALA A 93 -0.66 -11.84 16.42
C ALA A 93 -2.09 -12.11 16.89
N ALA A 94 -2.25 -12.42 18.18
CA ALA A 94 -3.54 -12.77 18.78
C ALA A 94 -4.58 -11.63 18.69
N ASP A 95 -4.12 -10.38 18.60
CA ASP A 95 -4.98 -9.20 18.40
C ASP A 95 -5.45 -9.03 16.95
N GLY A 96 -4.92 -9.82 16.00
CA GLY A 96 -5.23 -9.76 14.58
C GLY A 96 -4.74 -8.49 13.87
N LYS A 97 -3.90 -7.68 14.52
CA LYS A 97 -3.46 -6.37 14.00
C LYS A 97 -2.04 -6.41 13.46
N GLU A 98 -1.42 -7.58 13.47
CA GLU A 98 -0.04 -7.72 13.08
C GLU A 98 0.21 -9.08 12.45
N VAL A 99 1.04 -9.08 11.42
CA VAL A 99 1.47 -10.26 10.71
C VAL A 99 2.99 -10.26 10.60
N THR A 100 3.59 -11.40 10.95
CA THR A 100 5.00 -11.68 10.79
C THR A 100 5.16 -12.75 9.73
N VAL A 101 5.99 -12.48 8.72
CA VAL A 101 6.33 -13.42 7.66
C VAL A 101 7.82 -13.71 7.74
N THR A 102 8.16 -14.99 7.88
CA THR A 102 9.54 -15.47 7.81
C THR A 102 9.70 -16.31 6.55
N ALA A 103 10.53 -15.83 5.62
CA ALA A 103 10.84 -16.54 4.39
C ALA A 103 12.22 -17.20 4.49
N PHE A 104 12.36 -18.40 3.94
CA PHE A 104 13.56 -19.23 4.01
C PHE A 104 14.10 -19.53 2.61
N ALA A 105 15.42 -19.54 2.46
CA ALA A 105 16.06 -20.04 1.25
C ALA A 105 17.34 -20.83 1.60
N PRO A 106 17.73 -21.81 0.78
CA PRO A 106 19.00 -22.50 0.96
C PRO A 106 20.17 -21.55 0.62
N VAL A 107 21.19 -21.53 1.47
CA VAL A 107 22.46 -20.86 1.13
C VAL A 107 23.13 -21.63 0.01
N ARG A 108 23.36 -20.98 -1.13
CA ARG A 108 24.01 -21.58 -2.29
C ARG A 108 25.51 -21.36 -2.18
N LEU A 109 26.21 -22.41 -1.82
CA LEU A 109 27.68 -22.48 -1.84
C LEU A 109 28.08 -23.31 -3.07
N PHE A 110 28.82 -22.74 -4.02
CA PHE A 110 29.35 -23.47 -5.16
C PHE A 110 30.81 -23.85 -4.92
N PHE A 111 31.63 -22.88 -4.49
CA PHE A 111 33.06 -23.09 -4.29
C PHE A 111 33.40 -23.35 -2.83
N ALA A 112 32.71 -22.69 -1.89
CA ALA A 112 32.87 -22.92 -0.46
C ALA A 112 32.47 -24.35 -0.03
N LYS A 113 31.70 -25.09 -0.85
CA LYS A 113 31.44 -26.53 -0.65
C LYS A 113 32.70 -27.39 -0.60
N LEU A 114 33.81 -26.96 -1.24
CA LEU A 114 35.08 -27.68 -1.11
C LEU A 114 35.64 -27.61 0.32
N PHE A 115 35.24 -26.61 1.11
CA PHE A 115 35.81 -26.32 2.42
C PHE A 115 34.80 -26.53 3.57
N THR A 116 33.49 -26.60 3.29
CA THR A 116 32.44 -26.83 4.29
C THR A 116 31.30 -27.70 3.77
N HIS A 117 30.76 -28.53 4.67
CA HIS A 117 29.57 -29.37 4.43
C HIS A 117 28.28 -28.78 5.04
N SER A 118 28.34 -27.58 5.62
CA SER A 118 27.17 -26.95 6.26
C SER A 118 26.17 -26.46 5.22
N THR A 119 24.96 -27.02 5.24
CA THR A 119 23.83 -26.53 4.44
C THR A 119 22.94 -25.67 5.33
N GLU A 120 23.40 -24.46 5.64
CA GLU A 120 22.59 -23.50 6.39
C GLU A 120 21.48 -22.92 5.50
N LYS A 121 20.37 -22.55 6.12
CA LYS A 121 19.27 -21.84 5.47
C LYS A 121 19.36 -20.38 5.87
N MET A 122 19.26 -19.48 4.90
CA MET A 122 19.03 -18.07 5.17
C MET A 122 17.56 -17.86 5.51
N ALA A 123 17.29 -17.03 6.50
CA ALA A 123 15.95 -16.60 6.88
C ALA A 123 15.89 -15.07 6.77
N GLN A 124 14.79 -14.54 6.24
CA GLN A 124 14.47 -13.12 6.29
C GLN A 124 13.07 -12.97 6.91
N LYS A 125 12.96 -12.03 7.84
CA LYS A 125 11.76 -11.79 8.62
C LYS A 125 11.25 -10.39 8.31
N ALA A 126 9.97 -10.28 8.00
CA ALA A 126 9.28 -9.01 7.83
C ALA A 126 8.02 -9.00 8.70
N ARG A 127 7.68 -7.83 9.23
CA ARG A 127 6.53 -7.66 10.12
C ARG A 127 5.73 -6.47 9.63
N ALA A 128 4.41 -6.63 9.54
CA ALA A 128 3.51 -5.56 9.20
C ALA A 128 2.44 -5.41 10.28
N ALA A 129 2.20 -4.18 10.70
CA ALA A 129 1.21 -3.82 11.70
C ALA A 129 0.13 -2.92 11.12
N ALA A 130 -1.08 -3.01 11.70
CA ALA A 130 -2.17 -2.10 11.45
C ALA A 130 -1.81 -0.72 12.01
N ALA A 131 -1.89 0.31 11.17
CA ALA A 131 -1.59 1.67 11.54
C ALA A 131 -2.68 2.62 11.05
N ARG A 132 -2.79 3.77 11.71
CA ARG A 132 -3.72 4.83 11.32
C ARG A 132 -3.14 5.61 10.13
N PRO A 133 -3.90 5.78 9.03
CA PRO A 133 -3.50 6.69 7.95
C PRO A 133 -3.45 8.13 8.45
N THR A 134 -2.34 8.81 8.25
CA THR A 134 -2.15 10.22 8.63
C THR A 134 -2.04 11.16 7.43
N ALA A 135 -1.75 10.63 6.24
CA ALA A 135 -1.82 11.39 5.01
C ALA A 135 -2.25 10.51 3.83
N MET A 136 -3.14 11.03 2.99
CA MET A 136 -3.79 10.29 1.91
C MET A 136 -3.88 11.09 0.62
N HIS A 137 -3.95 10.35 -0.47
CA HIS A 137 -4.23 10.82 -1.82
C HIS A 137 -5.49 10.09 -2.34
N LYS A 138 -6.02 10.51 -3.48
CA LYS A 138 -7.27 10.02 -4.10
C LYS A 138 -8.51 10.22 -3.23
N LEU A 139 -8.50 11.28 -2.41
CA LEU A 139 -9.66 11.71 -1.64
C LEU A 139 -10.69 12.37 -2.57
N VAL A 140 -11.96 12.27 -2.22
CA VAL A 140 -13.02 13.02 -2.92
C VAL A 140 -13.39 14.26 -2.11
N PRO A 141 -13.82 15.35 -2.75
CA PRO A 141 -14.07 16.65 -2.11
C PRO A 141 -15.38 16.67 -1.28
N LEU A 142 -15.66 15.59 -0.58
CA LEU A 142 -16.77 15.43 0.36
C LEU A 142 -16.17 15.02 1.69
N GLY A 143 -16.69 15.55 2.79
CA GLY A 143 -16.26 15.18 4.13
C GLY A 143 -17.43 15.07 5.11
N ILE A 144 -17.12 14.52 6.28
CA ILE A 144 -18.06 14.41 7.40
C ILE A 144 -17.47 15.04 8.66
N ASN A 145 -18.35 15.55 9.54
CA ASN A 145 -17.93 16.09 10.82
C ASN A 145 -17.37 14.97 11.72
N GLU A 146 -16.34 15.25 12.51
CA GLU A 146 -15.77 14.33 13.51
C GLU A 146 -16.80 13.87 14.56
N LYS A 147 -17.86 14.66 14.76
CA LYS A 147 -18.99 14.34 15.65
C LYS A 147 -20.01 13.40 15.02
N ALA A 148 -19.90 13.10 13.73
CA ALA A 148 -20.82 12.21 13.04
C ALA A 148 -20.71 10.80 13.64
N SER A 149 -21.82 10.29 14.15
CA SER A 149 -21.93 8.91 14.67
C SER A 149 -22.56 8.02 13.62
N PHE A 150 -21.84 6.98 13.17
CA PHE A 150 -22.37 6.01 12.23
C PHE A 150 -21.96 4.58 12.56
N GLU A 151 -22.76 3.64 12.07
CA GLU A 151 -22.49 2.21 12.13
C GLU A 151 -21.96 1.72 10.78
N PHE A 152 -20.91 0.89 10.80
CA PHE A 152 -20.38 0.31 9.58
C PHE A 152 -21.43 -0.60 8.91
N ASN A 153 -21.43 -0.59 7.58
CA ASN A 153 -22.33 -1.35 6.71
C ASN A 153 -23.82 -0.95 6.77
N LYS A 154 -24.19 0.05 7.57
CA LYS A 154 -25.51 0.68 7.53
C LYS A 154 -25.57 1.68 6.37
N THR A 155 -26.75 1.78 5.73
CA THR A 155 -26.98 2.70 4.62
C THR A 155 -27.20 4.12 5.14
N TYR A 156 -26.54 5.08 4.50
CA TYR A 156 -26.58 6.49 4.81
C TYR A 156 -26.69 7.33 3.54
N LYS A 157 -27.16 8.57 3.73
CA LYS A 157 -27.21 9.60 2.70
C LYS A 157 -26.08 10.60 2.97
N LEU A 158 -25.02 10.57 2.16
CA LEU A 158 -23.87 11.47 2.28
C LEU A 158 -24.15 12.86 1.71
N PHE A 159 -25.17 12.98 0.87
CA PHE A 159 -25.63 14.25 0.31
C PHE A 159 -27.10 14.10 -0.05
N ALA A 160 -27.94 15.10 0.20
CA ALA A 160 -29.30 15.17 -0.32
C ALA A 160 -29.67 16.62 -0.69
N LYS A 161 -30.46 16.79 -1.74
CA LYS A 161 -30.87 18.11 -2.27
C LYS A 161 -31.75 18.90 -1.27
N ASN A 162 -32.44 18.19 -0.38
CA ASN A 162 -33.31 18.74 0.67
C ASN A 162 -33.01 18.00 1.98
N ASN A 163 -32.00 18.40 2.77
CA ASN A 163 -31.77 17.71 4.05
C ASN A 163 -32.59 18.37 5.16
N ASN A 164 -33.53 17.60 5.70
CA ASN A 164 -33.93 17.68 7.11
C ASN A 164 -33.34 16.46 7.86
N ASN A 165 -32.24 15.90 7.35
CA ASN A 165 -31.77 14.58 7.73
C ASN A 165 -30.70 14.73 8.81
N ASP A 166 -31.14 14.74 10.07
CA ASP A 166 -30.30 14.81 11.29
C ASP A 166 -29.39 13.58 11.52
N GLU A 167 -29.40 12.58 10.61
CA GLU A 167 -28.76 11.28 10.87
C GLU A 167 -27.23 11.29 10.66
N LEU A 168 -26.71 12.24 9.88
CA LEU A 168 -25.27 12.51 9.75
C LEU A 168 -25.10 14.03 9.79
N ASP A 169 -24.42 14.54 10.82
CA ASP A 169 -23.99 15.94 10.84
C ASP A 169 -22.90 16.13 9.77
N LEU A 170 -23.34 16.54 8.58
CA LEU A 170 -22.48 16.84 7.44
C LEU A 170 -21.93 18.28 7.49
N GLY A 171 -22.12 19.00 8.60
CA GLY A 171 -21.68 20.37 8.84
C GLY A 171 -22.57 21.46 8.24
N SER A 172 -22.19 22.72 8.48
CA SER A 172 -22.97 23.89 8.04
C SER A 172 -22.97 23.99 6.50
N GLY A 173 -24.15 24.11 5.88
CA GLY A 173 -24.28 24.26 4.42
C GLY A 173 -24.70 22.99 3.66
N ASN A 174 -25.01 21.90 4.37
CA ASN A 174 -25.77 20.74 3.89
C ASN A 174 -25.12 19.87 2.79
N SER A 175 -23.90 20.18 2.36
CA SER A 175 -23.22 19.48 1.26
C SER A 175 -21.97 18.70 1.69
N GLY A 176 -21.38 19.02 2.84
CA GLY A 176 -20.08 18.47 3.26
C GLY A 176 -18.96 18.68 2.22
N ALA A 177 -19.14 19.60 1.27
CA ALA A 177 -18.23 19.80 0.16
C ALA A 177 -17.01 20.60 0.59
N LEU A 178 -15.82 20.17 0.15
CA LEU A 178 -14.53 20.72 0.56
C LEU A 178 -13.70 21.14 -0.65
N ALA A 179 -13.08 22.31 -0.56
CA ALA A 179 -12.07 22.75 -1.51
C ALA A 179 -10.69 22.26 -1.04
N PHE A 180 -10.06 21.42 -1.85
CA PHE A 180 -8.73 20.85 -1.56
C PHE A 180 -7.56 21.75 -1.93
N ARG A 181 -7.84 22.83 -2.64
CA ARG A 181 -6.84 23.84 -3.00
C ARG A 181 -7.45 25.21 -2.80
N GLU A 182 -6.70 26.07 -2.12
CA GLU A 182 -7.05 27.48 -2.00
C GLU A 182 -7.14 28.13 -3.38
N GLY A 183 -8.21 28.88 -3.63
CA GLY A 183 -8.46 29.55 -4.91
C GLY A 183 -8.88 28.62 -6.07
N ALA A 184 -9.09 27.32 -5.82
CA ALA A 184 -9.61 26.36 -6.81
C ALA A 184 -11.08 26.00 -6.59
N GLU A 185 -11.84 26.90 -5.95
CA GLU A 185 -13.29 26.75 -5.74
C GLU A 185 -14.01 26.79 -7.09
N GLY A 186 -14.79 25.76 -7.41
CA GLY A 186 -15.43 25.69 -8.71
C GLY A 186 -15.98 24.32 -9.07
N ALA A 187 -17.17 24.34 -9.68
CA ALA A 187 -17.90 23.13 -10.07
C ALA A 187 -17.11 22.16 -10.97
N ASN A 188 -16.15 22.65 -11.77
CA ASN A 188 -15.34 21.82 -12.66
C ASN A 188 -14.29 21.00 -11.90
N GLU A 189 -13.52 21.63 -11.01
CA GLU A 189 -12.52 20.93 -10.18
C GLU A 189 -13.20 19.93 -9.25
N PHE A 190 -14.30 20.35 -8.64
CA PHE A 190 -15.13 19.49 -7.80
C PHE A 190 -15.60 18.23 -8.55
N GLU A 191 -16.08 18.39 -9.79
CA GLU A 191 -16.48 17.26 -10.65
C GLU A 191 -15.30 16.34 -11.00
N ILE A 192 -14.13 16.91 -11.32
CA ILE A 192 -12.91 16.15 -11.63
C ILE A 192 -12.47 15.32 -10.42
N TYR A 193 -12.42 15.91 -9.22
CA TYR A 193 -12.03 15.18 -8.01
C TYR A 193 -13.08 14.14 -7.60
N LEU A 194 -14.37 14.39 -7.87
CA LEU A 194 -15.42 13.38 -7.75
C LEU A 194 -15.35 12.28 -8.81
N ARG A 195 -14.71 12.49 -9.95
CA ARG A 195 -14.50 11.45 -10.95
C ARG A 195 -13.27 10.61 -10.64
N GLU A 196 -12.16 11.25 -10.31
CA GLU A 196 -10.81 10.64 -10.31
C GLU A 196 -10.20 10.50 -8.92
N GLY A 197 -10.70 11.25 -7.94
CA GLY A 197 -10.02 11.50 -6.68
C GLY A 197 -8.89 12.53 -6.84
N TYR A 198 -8.70 13.35 -5.83
CA TYR A 198 -7.65 14.36 -5.78
C TYR A 198 -6.27 13.72 -5.64
N ASP A 199 -5.35 14.04 -6.56
CA ASP A 199 -4.00 13.45 -6.59
C ASP A 199 -3.04 14.05 -5.58
N GLY A 200 -3.33 15.24 -5.05
CA GLY A 200 -2.54 15.82 -3.96
C GLY A 200 -2.67 15.02 -2.67
N VAL A 201 -1.71 15.24 -1.78
CA VAL A 201 -1.70 14.63 -0.45
C VAL A 201 -2.38 15.58 0.52
N ILE A 202 -3.35 15.06 1.28
CA ILE A 202 -3.98 15.74 2.41
C ILE A 202 -3.58 14.98 3.67
N SER A 203 -3.12 15.71 4.67
CA SER A 203 -2.62 15.21 5.95
C SER A 203 -3.57 15.58 7.09
N LEU A 204 -3.48 14.85 8.20
CA LEU A 204 -4.14 15.28 9.44
C LEU A 204 -3.55 16.61 9.91
N GLY A 205 -4.42 17.52 10.35
CA GLY A 205 -4.09 18.89 10.73
C GLY A 205 -4.14 19.89 9.56
N ASP A 206 -4.29 19.44 8.31
CA ASP A 206 -4.45 20.34 7.18
C ASP A 206 -5.77 21.11 7.30
N ILE A 207 -5.74 22.40 6.97
CA ILE A 207 -6.91 23.27 6.92
C ILE A 207 -7.46 23.29 5.50
N LEU A 208 -8.73 22.94 5.36
CA LEU A 208 -9.47 22.97 4.10
C LEU A 208 -10.60 24.00 4.19
N TYR A 209 -11.05 24.48 3.03
CA TYR A 209 -12.15 25.44 2.94
C TYR A 209 -13.46 24.73 2.59
N THR A 210 -14.57 25.22 3.11
CA THR A 210 -15.90 24.70 2.75
C THR A 210 -16.35 25.25 1.41
N GLU A 211 -16.89 24.39 0.54
CA GLU A 211 -17.41 24.81 -0.77
C GLU A 211 -18.94 24.91 -0.73
N ALA A 212 -19.44 26.15 -0.68
CA ALA A 212 -20.86 26.42 -0.74
C ALA A 212 -21.40 26.42 -2.18
N GLY A 213 -22.65 25.99 -2.37
CA GLY A 213 -23.34 26.13 -3.66
C GLY A 213 -22.95 25.10 -4.73
N VAL A 214 -22.34 23.97 -4.34
CA VAL A 214 -22.06 22.85 -5.24
C VAL A 214 -23.35 22.38 -5.93
N LYS A 215 -23.33 22.40 -7.27
CA LYS A 215 -24.48 21.99 -8.08
C LYS A 215 -24.62 20.47 -8.10
N PHE A 216 -25.85 19.98 -7.91
CA PHE A 216 -26.17 18.56 -8.04
C PHE A 216 -25.80 17.95 -9.41
N SER A 217 -25.79 18.76 -10.47
CA SER A 217 -25.37 18.31 -11.80
C SER A 217 -23.90 17.88 -11.85
N ALA A 218 -23.00 18.60 -11.16
CA ALA A 218 -21.59 18.26 -11.07
C ALA A 218 -21.38 16.97 -10.27
N LEU A 219 -22.12 16.82 -9.15
CA LEU A 219 -22.17 15.58 -8.36
C LEU A 219 -22.58 14.37 -9.22
N LYS A 220 -23.70 14.50 -9.94
CA LYS A 220 -24.24 13.44 -10.79
C LYS A 220 -23.27 13.07 -11.92
N SER A 221 -22.67 14.06 -12.56
CA SER A 221 -21.71 13.85 -13.65
C SER A 221 -20.43 13.15 -13.16
N GLY A 222 -19.79 13.70 -12.12
CA GLY A 222 -18.53 13.16 -11.58
C GLY A 222 -18.68 11.74 -11.04
N LEU A 223 -19.71 11.50 -10.21
CA LEU A 223 -19.97 10.16 -9.68
C LEU A 223 -20.44 9.17 -10.75
N GLY A 224 -21.23 9.62 -11.72
CA GLY A 224 -21.64 8.79 -12.86
C GLY A 224 -20.43 8.30 -13.66
N ALA A 225 -19.49 9.20 -13.98
CA ALA A 225 -18.26 8.85 -14.67
C ALA A 225 -17.38 7.90 -13.82
N ARG A 226 -17.28 8.15 -12.51
CA ARG A 226 -16.56 7.27 -11.57
C ARG A 226 -17.12 5.85 -11.53
N LEU A 227 -18.45 5.72 -11.48
CA LEU A 227 -19.12 4.42 -11.47
C LEU A 227 -19.00 3.68 -12.81
N THR A 228 -19.06 4.40 -13.94
CA THR A 228 -18.80 3.84 -15.26
C THR A 228 -17.37 3.30 -15.36
N ALA A 229 -16.38 4.02 -14.83
CA ALA A 229 -15.00 3.53 -14.75
C ALA A 229 -14.87 2.29 -13.87
N ALA A 230 -15.66 2.18 -12.80
CA ALA A 230 -15.70 0.97 -11.97
C ALA A 230 -16.24 -0.24 -12.76
N GLN A 231 -17.32 -0.07 -13.52
CA GLN A 231 -17.91 -1.14 -14.32
C GLN A 231 -17.05 -1.59 -15.50
N ALA A 232 -16.21 -0.71 -16.05
CA ALA A 232 -15.31 -1.04 -17.14
C ALA A 232 -14.18 -2.01 -16.73
N GLN A 233 -14.01 -2.30 -15.43
CA GLN A 233 -13.06 -3.29 -14.95
C GLN A 233 -13.56 -4.70 -15.28
N SER A 234 -12.69 -5.54 -15.88
CA SER A 234 -13.03 -6.83 -16.51
C SER A 234 -13.79 -7.84 -15.62
N ASP A 235 -13.62 -7.75 -14.30
CA ASP A 235 -14.20 -8.68 -13.32
C ASP A 235 -14.98 -7.96 -12.20
N HIS A 236 -15.62 -6.84 -12.52
CA HIS A 236 -16.24 -5.97 -11.52
C HIS A 236 -17.52 -6.57 -10.88
N THR A 237 -17.33 -7.42 -9.87
CA THR A 237 -18.37 -7.87 -8.92
C THR A 237 -18.16 -7.21 -7.55
N CYS A 238 -18.47 -5.92 -7.45
CA CYS A 238 -18.28 -5.15 -6.23
C CYS A 238 -19.60 -5.03 -5.44
N SER A 239 -19.67 -5.72 -4.30
CA SER A 239 -20.59 -5.39 -3.19
C SER A 239 -19.84 -4.61 -2.11
N PHE A 240 -20.54 -4.07 -1.11
CA PHE A 240 -19.90 -3.40 0.02
C PHE A 240 -18.86 -4.29 0.73
N ASN A 241 -19.09 -5.61 0.78
CA ASN A 241 -18.18 -6.60 1.36
C ASN A 241 -17.08 -7.08 0.39
N THR A 242 -17.42 -7.31 -0.88
CA THR A 242 -16.52 -7.99 -1.84
C THR A 242 -15.78 -7.03 -2.78
N CYS A 243 -15.94 -5.72 -2.59
CA CYS A 243 -15.32 -4.75 -3.48
C CYS A 243 -13.78 -4.87 -3.48
N PRO A 244 -13.12 -4.93 -4.65
CA PRO A 244 -11.67 -5.03 -4.72
C PRO A 244 -10.99 -3.73 -4.22
N PRO A 245 -9.76 -3.81 -3.70
CA PRO A 245 -8.96 -2.62 -3.37
C PRO A 245 -8.84 -1.68 -4.58
N GLY A 246 -8.95 -0.37 -4.34
CA GLY A 246 -8.84 0.63 -5.41
C GLY A 246 -10.05 0.75 -6.34
N CYS A 247 -11.14 0.00 -6.08
CA CYS A 247 -12.37 0.16 -6.83
C CYS A 247 -12.91 1.61 -6.75
N PRO A 248 -13.27 2.24 -7.89
CA PRO A 248 -13.78 3.61 -7.90
C PRO A 248 -15.08 3.84 -7.11
N ARG A 249 -15.87 2.78 -6.82
CA ARG A 249 -17.05 2.85 -5.93
C ARG A 249 -16.71 3.19 -4.48
N ILE A 250 -15.47 2.96 -4.06
CA ILE A 250 -15.00 3.31 -2.71
C ILE A 250 -14.53 4.76 -2.76
N LEU A 251 -15.24 5.62 -2.05
CA LEU A 251 -14.89 7.01 -1.85
C LEU A 251 -14.09 7.12 -0.55
N TYR A 252 -12.89 7.68 -0.61
CA TYR A 252 -12.16 8.08 0.59
C TYR A 252 -12.47 9.56 0.85
N ILE A 253 -13.00 9.84 2.04
CA ILE A 253 -13.43 11.18 2.43
C ILE A 253 -12.67 11.64 3.67
N PRO A 254 -12.33 12.93 3.78
CA PRO A 254 -11.84 13.49 5.04
C PRO A 254 -12.93 13.48 6.10
N VAL A 255 -12.53 13.20 7.33
CA VAL A 255 -13.29 13.51 8.53
C VAL A 255 -12.70 14.79 9.10
N TYR A 256 -13.54 15.77 9.36
CA TYR A 256 -13.09 17.11 9.69
C TYR A 256 -13.68 17.63 10.99
N ARG A 257 -12.94 18.53 11.63
CA ARG A 257 -13.41 19.39 12.71
C ARG A 257 -13.76 20.77 12.13
N PRO A 258 -14.98 21.28 12.31
CA PRO A 258 -15.33 22.61 11.84
C PRO A 258 -14.58 23.69 12.63
N LEU A 259 -14.05 24.68 11.91
CA LEU A 259 -13.48 25.88 12.50
C LEU A 259 -14.50 27.02 12.29
N GLU A 260 -15.24 27.33 13.36
CA GLU A 260 -16.26 28.37 13.34
C GLU A 260 -15.63 29.76 13.52
N GLU A 261 -15.91 30.65 12.57
CA GLU A 261 -15.57 32.06 12.68
C GLU A 261 -16.84 32.89 12.43
N ASN A 262 -17.22 33.72 13.41
CA ASN A 262 -18.42 34.57 13.35
C ASN A 262 -19.73 33.80 13.02
N GLY A 263 -19.87 32.57 13.53
CA GLY A 263 -21.06 31.73 13.30
C GLY A 263 -21.16 31.12 11.90
N LYS A 264 -20.07 31.14 11.12
CA LYS A 264 -19.96 30.45 9.83
C LYS A 264 -18.79 29.48 9.88
N VAL A 265 -18.97 28.30 9.29
CA VAL A 265 -17.88 27.34 9.06
C VAL A 265 -17.35 27.55 7.65
N THR A 266 -16.31 28.37 7.52
CA THR A 266 -15.60 28.61 6.25
C THR A 266 -14.38 27.70 6.10
N GLN A 267 -13.84 27.24 7.23
CA GLN A 267 -12.65 26.39 7.30
C GLN A 267 -12.93 25.15 8.15
N VAL A 268 -12.23 24.07 7.83
CA VAL A 268 -12.28 22.82 8.57
C VAL A 268 -10.88 22.23 8.69
N GLU A 269 -10.58 21.63 9.84
CA GLU A 269 -9.32 20.90 10.08
C GLU A 269 -9.54 19.41 9.80
N VAL A 270 -8.66 18.77 9.03
CA VAL A 270 -8.73 17.33 8.78
C VAL A 270 -8.24 16.56 10.00
N VAL A 271 -9.09 15.70 10.58
CA VAL A 271 -8.77 14.95 11.80
C VAL A 271 -8.69 13.44 11.60
N ASP A 272 -9.34 12.90 10.56
CA ASP A 272 -9.24 11.48 10.15
C ASP A 272 -9.69 11.29 8.70
N PHE A 273 -9.77 10.04 8.24
CA PHE A 273 -10.32 9.65 6.94
C PHE A 273 -11.31 8.48 7.10
N ALA A 274 -12.34 8.46 6.25
CA ALA A 274 -13.33 7.39 6.21
C ALA A 274 -13.46 6.81 4.79
N ALA A 275 -13.86 5.54 4.71
CA ALA A 275 -14.22 4.90 3.45
C ALA A 275 -15.75 4.77 3.33
N PHE A 276 -16.29 5.28 2.23
CA PHE A 276 -17.70 5.24 1.91
C PHE A 276 -17.94 4.51 0.59
N TRP A 277 -18.70 3.42 0.63
CA TRP A 277 -19.06 2.65 -0.55
C TRP A 277 -20.33 3.21 -1.18
N LEU A 278 -20.24 3.61 -2.45
CA LEU A 278 -21.34 4.21 -3.20
C LEU A 278 -22.36 3.14 -3.66
N GLU A 279 -23.59 3.28 -3.17
CA GLU A 279 -24.73 2.42 -3.51
C GLU A 279 -25.55 3.09 -4.64
N ALA A 280 -25.16 2.82 -5.88
CA ALA A 280 -25.86 3.29 -7.07
C ALA A 280 -26.21 2.13 -8.01
N LYS A 281 -27.42 2.20 -8.58
CA LYS A 281 -27.93 1.27 -9.58
C LYS A 281 -27.77 1.84 -10.97
N GLN A 282 -27.34 1.01 -11.92
CA GLN A 282 -27.35 1.40 -13.33
C GLN A 282 -28.77 1.23 -13.89
N LEU A 283 -29.24 2.23 -14.61
CA LEU A 283 -30.52 2.25 -15.30
C LEU A 283 -30.38 1.57 -16.67
N GLY A 284 -31.49 1.10 -17.24
CA GLY A 284 -31.49 0.39 -18.53
C GLY A 284 -30.97 1.19 -19.73
N ASN A 285 -30.80 2.51 -19.58
CA ASN A 285 -30.21 3.40 -20.59
C ASN A 285 -28.69 3.62 -20.39
N GLY A 286 -28.04 2.87 -19.50
CA GLY A 286 -26.61 2.99 -19.18
C GLY A 286 -26.27 4.11 -18.19
N SER A 287 -27.21 4.99 -17.85
CA SER A 287 -27.00 6.04 -16.84
C SER A 287 -27.12 5.51 -15.41
N TRP A 288 -26.58 6.24 -14.43
CA TRP A 288 -26.63 5.85 -13.02
C TRP A 288 -27.75 6.56 -12.28
N GLN A 289 -28.48 5.83 -11.44
CA GLN A 289 -29.52 6.35 -10.55
C GLN A 289 -28.88 7.13 -9.39
N ILE A 290 -28.45 8.36 -9.68
CA ILE A 290 -27.95 9.34 -8.72
C ILE A 290 -28.91 10.52 -8.77
N ASP A 291 -30.10 10.32 -8.20
CA ASP A 291 -31.18 11.29 -8.27
C ASP A 291 -31.41 11.90 -6.89
N LYS A 292 -31.08 13.19 -6.79
CA LYS A 292 -31.23 14.08 -5.63
C LYS A 292 -30.39 13.72 -4.39
N GLU A 293 -29.80 12.53 -4.29
CA GLU A 293 -29.07 12.09 -3.11
C GLU A 293 -27.86 11.19 -3.47
N ILE A 294 -26.84 11.17 -2.60
CA ILE A 294 -25.72 10.22 -2.63
C ILE A 294 -25.94 9.21 -1.51
N THR A 295 -26.28 7.97 -1.87
CA THR A 295 -26.55 6.89 -0.92
C THR A 295 -25.41 5.89 -0.92
N GLY A 296 -25.08 5.36 0.24
CA GLY A 296 -24.00 4.40 0.39
C GLY A 296 -23.82 3.94 1.81
N ARG A 297 -22.67 3.32 2.11
CA ARG A 297 -22.37 2.73 3.41
C ARG A 297 -20.95 3.06 3.83
N PHE A 298 -20.75 3.42 5.09
CA PHE A 298 -19.41 3.45 5.66
C PHE A 298 -18.90 2.02 5.84
N ILE A 299 -17.68 1.76 5.39
CA ILE A 299 -17.09 0.43 5.41
C ILE A 299 -15.70 0.46 6.03
N ARG A 300 -15.34 -0.62 6.72
CA ARG A 300 -13.96 -0.82 7.18
C ARG A 300 -13.10 -1.18 5.99
N ARG A 301 -11.96 -0.51 5.82
CA ARG A 301 -11.04 -0.78 4.71
C ARG A 301 -9.59 -0.64 5.12
N VAL A 302 -8.74 -1.42 4.45
CA VAL A 302 -7.29 -1.23 4.49
C VAL A 302 -6.86 -0.50 3.23
N LYS A 303 -6.19 0.65 3.38
CA LYS A 303 -5.64 1.45 2.29
C LYS A 303 -4.11 1.36 2.29
N GLY A 304 -3.53 0.93 1.18
CA GLY A 304 -2.08 0.97 0.96
C GLY A 304 -1.61 2.33 0.40
N GLY A 305 -0.31 2.59 0.54
CA GLY A 305 0.36 3.77 -0.03
C GLY A 305 0.05 5.08 0.69
N CYS A 306 -0.13 5.04 2.01
CA CYS A 306 -0.42 6.19 2.85
C CYS A 306 0.70 6.42 3.85
N THR A 307 0.88 7.67 4.28
CA THR A 307 1.68 7.95 5.48
C THR A 307 0.90 7.48 6.70
N THR A 308 1.59 6.89 7.68
CA THR A 308 0.95 6.22 8.81
C THR A 308 1.62 6.53 10.13
N ALA A 309 0.81 6.54 11.19
CA ALA A 309 1.26 6.61 12.58
C ALA A 309 0.66 5.46 13.40
N ALA A 310 1.29 5.15 14.53
CA ALA A 310 0.75 4.18 15.47
C ALA A 310 -0.62 4.63 16.00
N GLY A 311 -1.52 3.68 16.21
CA GLY A 311 -2.89 3.93 16.68
C GLY A 311 -3.95 3.46 15.70
N GLU A 312 -5.22 3.66 16.07
CA GLU A 312 -6.39 3.23 15.31
C GLU A 312 -7.20 4.44 14.85
N SER A 313 -7.77 4.34 13.64
CA SER A 313 -8.80 5.28 13.20
C SER A 313 -10.15 4.86 13.77
N PRO A 314 -10.86 5.71 14.54
CA PRO A 314 -12.24 5.45 14.93
C PRO A 314 -13.20 5.34 13.73
N PHE A 315 -12.80 5.84 12.56
CA PHE A 315 -13.61 5.86 11.34
C PHE A 315 -13.36 4.64 10.42
N GLY A 316 -12.64 3.64 10.92
CA GLY A 316 -12.56 2.30 10.34
C GLY A 316 -11.58 2.13 9.18
N LEU A 317 -10.77 3.16 8.90
CA LEU A 317 -9.71 3.08 7.90
C LEU A 317 -8.38 2.68 8.53
N ILE A 318 -7.74 1.65 7.98
CA ILE A 318 -6.46 1.11 8.45
C ILE A 318 -5.47 1.16 7.28
N SER A 319 -4.18 1.24 7.57
CA SER A 319 -3.13 1.02 6.58
C SER A 319 -2.08 0.05 7.15
N GLY A 320 -1.53 -0.81 6.31
CA GLY A 320 -0.43 -1.68 6.70
C GLY A 320 0.88 -0.91 6.69
N LYS A 321 1.65 -0.99 7.79
CA LYS A 321 2.99 -0.41 7.90
C LYS A 321 3.99 -1.51 8.23
N LEU A 322 5.09 -1.58 7.48
CA LEU A 322 6.22 -2.42 7.88
C LEU A 322 6.82 -1.90 9.18
N VAL A 323 7.06 -2.79 10.12
CA VAL A 323 7.66 -2.52 11.41
C VAL A 323 8.84 -3.47 11.59
N GLU A 324 9.88 -3.00 12.27
CA GLU A 324 11.04 -3.83 12.63
C GLU A 324 10.73 -4.81 13.76
#